data_AF-A0A7S0E3T8-F1
#
_entry.id   AF-A0A7S0E3T8-F1
#
_cell.length_a   1.000
_cell.length_b   1.000
_cell.length_c   1.000
_cell.angle_alpha   90.00
_cell.angle_beta   90.00
_cell.angle_gamma   90.00
#
_symmetry.space_group_name_H-M   'P 1'
#
loop_
_entity.id
_entity.type
_entity.pdbx_description
1 polymer ?
#
loop_
_entity_poly.entity_id
_entity_poly.type
_entity_poly.pdbx_seq_one_letter_code
_entity_poly.pdbx_strand_id
1 'polypeptide(L)'
;LEDHIPGAINLPVLDDEQRHEVGKLHHDDHFAGRRLGASIISQNIATIIQNYFMDKPKDWKPLIYCWRGGQRSNSLAYVLAMIGYRVSVLDRGYLTYRS
;
A
#
# COMPACT_ATOMS: atom_id res chain seq x y z
N LEU A 1 -7.63 20.41 5.08
CA LEU A 1 -6.68 20.14 3.98
C LEU A 1 -6.41 18.65 4.00
N GLU A 2 -6.86 17.93 2.97
CA GLU A 2 -6.55 16.51 2.88
C GLU A 2 -5.08 16.36 2.49
N ASP A 3 -4.27 15.79 3.38
CA ASP A 3 -2.83 15.64 3.20
C ASP A 3 -2.53 14.48 2.23
N HIS A 4 -2.54 14.77 0.94
CA HIS A 4 -2.16 13.83 -0.11
C HIS A 4 -1.54 14.54 -1.33
N ILE A 5 -0.85 13.78 -2.17
CA ILE A 5 -0.33 14.30 -3.44
C ILE A 5 -1.53 14.64 -4.34
N PRO A 6 -1.54 15.81 -5.02
CA PRO A 6 -2.61 16.15 -5.95
C PRO A 6 -2.83 15.06 -7.00
N GLY A 7 -4.08 14.67 -7.22
CA GLY A 7 -4.45 13.60 -8.16
C GLY A 7 -4.24 12.17 -7.62
N ALA A 8 -3.76 12.00 -6.39
CA ALA A 8 -3.69 10.69 -5.75
C ALA A 8 -5.10 10.17 -5.43
N ILE A 9 -5.28 8.87 -5.58
CA ILE A 9 -6.45 8.14 -5.10
C ILE A 9 -6.06 7.29 -3.88
N ASN A 10 -7.01 7.04 -3.00
CA ASN A 10 -6.78 6.21 -1.82
C ASN A 10 -7.13 4.74 -2.12
N LEU A 11 -6.11 3.87 -2.08
CA LEU A 11 -6.25 2.40 -2.18
C LEU A 11 -5.62 1.76 -0.94
N PRO A 12 -6.32 1.73 0.20
CA PRO A 12 -5.74 1.29 1.46
C PRO A 12 -5.49 -0.22 1.47
N VAL A 13 -4.23 -0.62 1.62
CA VAL A 13 -3.88 -2.03 1.92
C VAL A 13 -4.20 -2.41 3.37
N LEU A 14 -4.45 -1.43 4.23
CA LEU A 14 -5.01 -1.55 5.57
C LEU A 14 -5.91 -0.35 5.84
N ASP A 15 -7.16 -0.61 6.24
CA ASP A 15 -8.06 0.42 6.77
C ASP A 15 -7.60 0.91 8.16
N ASP A 16 -8.37 1.80 8.78
CA ASP A 16 -8.01 2.40 10.07
C ASP A 16 -8.02 1.38 11.22
N GLU A 17 -8.99 0.47 11.25
CA GLU A 17 -9.14 -0.54 12.28
C GLU A 17 -8.05 -1.60 12.15
N GLN A 18 -7.86 -2.14 10.95
CA GLN A 18 -6.82 -3.10 10.63
C GLN A 18 -5.43 -2.54 10.93
N ARG A 19 -5.19 -1.27 10.62
CA ARG A 19 -3.92 -0.60 10.93
C ARG A 19 -3.70 -0.44 12.42
N HIS A 20 -4.75 -0.14 13.18
CA HIS A 20 -4.68 -0.07 14.64
C HIS A 20 -4.34 -1.44 15.23
N GLU A 21 -5.04 -2.49 14.82
CA GLU A 21 -4.82 -3.86 15.28
C GLU A 21 -3.41 -4.37 14.94
N VAL A 22 -3.02 -4.28 13.67
CA VAL A 22 -1.69 -4.68 13.20
C VAL A 22 -0.61 -3.87 13.91
N GLY A 23 -0.83 -2.56 14.09
CA GLY A 23 0.11 -1.67 14.77
C GLY A 23 0.30 -2.05 16.24
N LYS A 24 -0.79 -2.33 16.95
CA LYS A 24 -0.78 -2.79 18.35
C LYS A 24 -0.03 -4.12 18.48
N LEU A 25 -0.39 -5.11 17.68
CA LEU A 25 0.28 -6.42 17.74
C LEU A 25 1.75 -6.32 17.33
N HIS A 26 2.09 -5.48 16.35
CA HIS A 26 3.47 -5.30 15.91
C HIS A 26 4.33 -4.59 16.96
N HIS A 27 3.75 -3.73 17.78
CA HIS A 27 4.43 -3.11 18.92
C HIS A 27 4.80 -4.16 19.97
N ASP A 28 3.89 -5.10 20.26
CA ASP A 28 4.08 -6.10 21.30
C ASP A 28 4.94 -7.29 20.82
N ASP A 29 4.71 -7.77 19.59
CA ASP A 29 5.50 -8.79 18.90
C ASP A 29 5.60 -8.46 17.40
N HIS A 30 6.79 -8.01 17.00
CA HIS A 30 7.07 -7.64 15.62
C HIS A 30 6.77 -8.76 14.61
N PHE A 31 7.06 -10.01 14.93
CA PHE A 31 6.84 -11.13 14.03
C PHE A 31 5.36 -11.47 13.93
N ALA A 32 4.63 -11.51 15.04
CA ALA A 32 3.19 -11.70 15.03
C ALA A 32 2.47 -10.59 14.25
N GLY A 33 2.84 -9.32 14.48
CA GLY A 33 2.28 -8.20 13.73
C GLY A 33 2.59 -8.25 12.24
N ARG A 34 3.79 -8.72 11.86
CA ARG A 34 4.15 -8.94 10.44
C ARG A 34 3.32 -10.05 9.82
N ARG A 35 3.09 -11.17 10.52
CA ARG A 35 2.24 -12.27 10.02
C ARG A 35 0.79 -11.82 9.83
N LEU A 36 0.21 -11.14 10.83
CA LEU A 36 -1.14 -10.62 10.74
C LEU A 36 -1.26 -9.60 9.61
N GLY A 37 -0.36 -8.61 9.59
CA GLY A 37 -0.32 -7.59 8.56
C GLY A 37 -0.17 -8.16 7.15
N ALA A 38 0.72 -9.14 6.94
CA ALA A 38 0.89 -9.78 5.64
C ALA A 38 -0.38 -10.51 5.17
N SER A 39 -1.09 -11.18 6.09
CA SER A 39 -2.35 -11.86 5.77
C SER A 39 -3.43 -10.88 5.31
N ILE A 40 -3.67 -9.82 6.09
CA ILE A 40 -4.71 -8.82 5.79
C ILE A 40 -4.34 -8.04 4.52
N ILE A 41 -3.10 -7.58 4.40
CA ILE A 41 -2.62 -6.86 3.21
C ILE A 41 -2.81 -7.70 1.95
N SER A 42 -2.51 -8.99 2.01
CA SER A 42 -2.67 -9.88 0.84
C SER A 42 -4.13 -9.98 0.40
N GLN A 43 -5.06 -10.12 1.36
CA GLN A 43 -6.50 -10.14 1.08
C GLN A 43 -6.97 -8.82 0.47
N ASN A 44 -6.57 -7.69 1.07
CA ASN A 44 -6.94 -6.37 0.58
C ASN A 44 -6.34 -6.06 -0.81
N ILE A 45 -5.12 -6.50 -1.09
CA ILE A 45 -4.51 -6.38 -2.42
C ILE A 45 -5.35 -7.14 -3.46
N ALA A 46 -5.83 -8.35 -3.15
CA ALA A 46 -6.69 -9.10 -4.04
C ALA A 46 -7.97 -8.30 -4.39
N THR A 47 -8.62 -7.73 -3.38
CA THR A 47 -9.80 -6.87 -3.55
C THR A 47 -9.49 -5.62 -4.38
N ILE A 48 -8.37 -4.94 -4.10
CA ILE A 48 -7.93 -3.75 -4.85
C ILE A 48 -7.70 -4.10 -6.33
N ILE A 49 -7.08 -5.24 -6.62
CA ILE A 49 -6.84 -5.69 -7.99
C ILE A 49 -8.17 -5.89 -8.72
N GLN A 50 -9.08 -6.65 -8.11
CA GLN A 50 -10.39 -6.95 -8.68
C GLN A 50 -11.20 -5.67 -8.96
N ASN A 51 -11.14 -4.69 -8.06
CA ASN A 51 -11.98 -3.51 -8.15
C ASN A 51 -11.38 -2.36 -8.96
N TYR A 52 -10.05 -2.25 -9.04
CA TYR A 52 -9.38 -1.07 -9.62
C TYR A 52 -8.43 -1.38 -10.79
N PHE A 53 -7.81 -2.56 -10.81
CA PHE A 53 -6.74 -2.86 -11.78
C PHE A 53 -7.15 -3.79 -12.92
N MET A 54 -8.35 -4.40 -12.87
CA MET A 54 -8.81 -5.35 -13.90
C MET A 54 -8.95 -4.74 -15.31
N ASP A 55 -9.27 -3.46 -15.39
CA ASP A 55 -9.52 -2.71 -16.63
C ASP A 55 -8.31 -1.87 -17.09
N LYS A 56 -7.22 -1.85 -16.31
CA LYS A 56 -6.07 -0.98 -16.60
C LYS A 56 -5.21 -1.57 -17.73
N PRO A 57 -4.76 -0.74 -18.69
CA PRO A 57 -3.94 -1.23 -19.79
C PRO A 57 -2.53 -1.56 -19.30
N LYS A 58 -1.85 -2.49 -19.98
CA LYS A 58 -0.51 -2.98 -19.59
C LYS A 58 0.55 -1.89 -19.45
N ASP A 59 0.43 -0.81 -20.21
CA ASP A 59 1.36 0.31 -20.20
C ASP A 59 1.07 1.35 -19.11
N TRP A 60 0.04 1.13 -18.29
CA TRP A 60 -0.27 1.94 -17.12
C TRP A 60 0.87 1.89 -16.08
N LYS A 61 1.21 3.06 -15.52
CA LYS A 61 2.41 3.26 -14.69
C LYS A 61 2.05 3.92 -13.35
N PRO A 62 1.71 3.14 -12.31
CA PRO A 62 1.38 3.70 -11.00
C PRO A 62 2.60 4.34 -10.33
N LEU A 63 2.38 5.47 -9.68
CA LEU A 63 3.19 5.92 -8.55
C LEU A 63 2.47 5.55 -7.25
N ILE A 64 3.10 4.74 -6.41
CA ILE A 64 2.52 4.24 -5.15
C ILE A 64 3.28 4.88 -3.99
N TYR A 65 2.55 5.29 -2.96
CA TYR A 65 3.17 5.77 -1.73
C TYR A 65 2.32 5.39 -0.52
N CYS A 66 2.95 5.38 0.65
CA CYS A 66 2.28 5.44 1.93
C CYS A 66 2.94 6.55 2.76
N TRP A 67 2.51 6.78 3.99
CA TRP A 67 3.01 7.92 4.80
C TRP A 67 4.54 7.98 4.93
N ARG A 68 5.19 6.84 5.10
CA ARG A 68 6.64 6.71 5.43
C ARG A 68 7.44 5.82 4.47
N GLY A 69 6.86 5.40 3.34
CA GLY A 69 7.58 4.57 2.35
C GLY A 69 8.03 3.22 2.91
N GLY A 70 7.11 2.43 3.44
CA GLY A 70 7.39 1.13 4.06
C GLY A 70 6.62 -0.03 3.43
N GLN A 71 6.43 -1.09 4.22
CA GLN A 71 5.83 -2.35 3.74
C GLN A 71 4.47 -2.17 3.06
N ARG A 72 3.61 -1.27 3.55
CA ARG A 72 2.28 -1.03 2.95
C ARG A 72 2.34 -0.66 1.46
N SER A 73 3.18 0.30 1.07
CA SER A 73 3.33 0.68 -0.34
C SER A 73 4.10 -0.37 -1.13
N ASN A 74 5.13 -0.96 -0.52
CA ASN A 74 5.98 -1.95 -1.19
C ASN A 74 5.23 -3.26 -1.47
N SER A 75 4.29 -3.70 -0.63
CA SER A 75 3.51 -4.91 -0.86
C SER A 75 2.60 -4.79 -2.09
N LEU A 76 1.86 -3.69 -2.22
CA LEU A 76 1.04 -3.47 -3.42
C LEU A 76 1.92 -3.30 -4.67
N ALA A 77 3.01 -2.55 -4.54
CA ALA A 77 3.95 -2.36 -5.64
C ALA A 77 4.56 -3.68 -6.14
N TYR A 78 4.92 -4.56 -5.21
CA TYR A 78 5.45 -5.88 -5.52
C TYR A 78 4.46 -6.71 -6.34
N VAL A 79 3.20 -6.81 -5.90
CA VAL A 79 2.19 -7.61 -6.62
C VAL A 79 1.90 -7.01 -7.99
N LEU A 80 1.77 -5.69 -8.11
CA LEU A 80 1.55 -5.04 -9.41
C LEU A 80 2.75 -5.19 -10.36
N ALA A 81 3.98 -5.17 -9.84
CA ALA A 81 5.17 -5.45 -10.64
C ALA A 81 5.19 -6.90 -11.14
N MET A 82 4.78 -7.87 -10.31
CA MET A 82 4.66 -9.28 -10.71
C MET A 82 3.59 -9.52 -11.78
N ILE A 83 2.51 -8.71 -11.79
CA ILE A 83 1.52 -8.72 -12.88
C ILE A 83 2.11 -8.18 -14.20
N GLY A 84 3.12 -7.31 -14.12
CA GLY A 84 3.84 -6.76 -15.27
C GLY A 84 3.67 -5.24 -15.46
N TYR A 85 3.08 -4.53 -14.50
CA TYR A 85 3.01 -3.06 -14.54
C TYR A 85 4.38 -2.43 -14.28
N ARG A 86 4.61 -1.25 -14.87
CA ARG A 86 5.79 -0.43 -14.55
C ARG A 86 5.50 0.44 -13.33
N VAL A 87 5.71 -0.12 -12.15
CA VAL A 87 5.42 0.52 -10.87
C VAL A 87 6.58 1.39 -10.39
N SER A 88 6.27 2.58 -9.87
CA SER A 88 7.20 3.40 -9.09
C SER A 88 6.69 3.55 -7.66
N VAL A 89 7.61 3.64 -6.69
CA VAL A 89 7.28 3.91 -5.28
C VAL A 89 7.94 5.21 -4.88
N LEU A 90 7.18 6.11 -4.24
CA LEU A 90 7.75 7.35 -3.70
C LEU A 90 8.68 7.02 -2.52
N ASP A 91 9.97 7.33 -2.68
CA ASP A 91 10.95 7.10 -1.64
C ASP A 91 10.59 7.83 -0.34
N ARG A 92 10.68 7.11 0.78
CA ARG A 92 10.30 7.55 2.14
C ARG A 92 8.86 8.06 2.28
N GLY A 93 8.00 7.86 1.28
CA GLY A 93 6.56 8.11 1.36
C GLY A 93 6.13 9.58 1.29
N TYR A 94 4.87 9.89 1.63
CA TYR A 94 4.34 11.27 1.59
C TYR A 94 5.16 12.27 2.42
N LEU A 95 5.85 11.81 3.46
CA LEU A 95 6.72 12.66 4.28
C LEU A 95 7.72 13.45 3.42
N THR A 96 8.30 12.87 2.37
CA THR A 96 9.27 13.55 1.50
C THR A 96 8.64 14.53 0.52
N TYR A 97 7.36 14.36 0.18
CA TYR A 97 6.65 15.30 -0.69
C TYR A 97 6.34 16.62 0.02
N ARG A 98 6.06 16.55 1.33
CA ARG A 98 5.70 17.74 2.14
C ARG A 98 6.88 18.40 2.86
N SER A 99 8.09 17.86 2.72
CA SER A 99 9.32 18.39 3.34
C SER A 99 10.09 19.22 2.32
#